data_AF-A0A921ZQX8-F1
#
_entry.id   AF-A0A921ZQX8-F1
#
_cell.length_a   1.000
_cell.length_b   1.000
_cell.length_c   1.000
_cell.angle_alpha   90.00
_cell.angle_beta   90.00
_cell.angle_gamma   90.00
#
_symmetry.space_group_name_H-M   'P 1'
#
loop_
_entity.id
_entity.type
_entity.pdbx_description
1 polymer ?
#
loop_
_entity_poly.entity_id
_entity_poly.type
_entity_poly.pdbx_seq_one_letter_code
_entity_poly.pdbx_strand_id
1 'polypeptide(L)'
;MVQISICLITNLAKADGFYTVRALVSSADNKGTEFLSSVKAKTFLDNGLTDAINAWMLPTGAVIAINFQVTNSSQSLQQDKDGYIINSKFYLRYVDQAPVPDTASYIQKLEREREARERGEVKDNRSFLAKYWMYIVPIAIFVMISGATNPEQAGQASR
;
A
#
# COMPACT_ATOMS: atom_id res chain seq x y z
N MET A 1 31.14 -11.82 31.99
CA MET A 1 32.10 -12.13 30.90
C MET A 1 31.70 -13.49 30.33
N VAL A 2 31.02 -13.52 29.18
CA VAL A 2 30.57 -14.79 28.56
C VAL A 2 31.75 -15.33 27.75
N GLN A 3 32.51 -16.25 28.33
CA GLN A 3 33.65 -16.87 27.66
C GLN A 3 33.14 -17.95 26.71
N ILE A 4 32.84 -17.56 25.46
CA ILE A 4 32.44 -18.50 24.42
C ILE A 4 33.67 -19.33 24.05
N SER A 5 33.60 -20.64 24.28
CA SER A 5 34.69 -21.57 23.99
C SER A 5 34.84 -21.76 22.48
N ILE A 6 35.83 -21.11 21.86
CA ILE A 6 36.09 -21.20 20.41
C ILE A 6 36.27 -22.64 19.91
N CYS A 7 36.81 -23.53 20.74
CA CYS A 7 36.99 -24.93 20.35
C CYS A 7 35.65 -25.61 20.01
N LEU A 8 34.58 -25.23 20.71
CA LEU A 8 33.24 -25.74 20.47
C LEU A 8 32.67 -25.25 19.14
N ILE A 9 32.86 -23.96 18.80
CA ILE A 9 32.34 -23.41 17.54
C ILE A 9 33.13 -23.92 16.33
N THR A 10 34.44 -24.12 16.47
CA THR A 10 35.28 -24.70 15.43
C THR A 10 34.93 -26.18 15.21
N ASN A 11 34.61 -26.93 16.26
CA ASN A 11 34.14 -28.30 16.13
C ASN A 11 32.78 -28.35 15.41
N LEU A 12 31.84 -27.49 15.80
CA LEU A 12 30.57 -27.30 15.08
C LEU A 12 30.78 -26.97 13.60
N ALA A 13 31.71 -26.07 13.27
CA ALA A 13 31.98 -25.72 11.88
C ALA A 13 32.59 -26.88 11.07
N LYS A 14 33.45 -27.70 11.67
CA LYS A 14 33.97 -28.92 11.03
C LYS A 14 32.87 -29.95 10.78
N ALA A 15 31.86 -30.01 11.64
CA ALA A 15 30.71 -30.89 11.51
C ALA A 15 29.57 -30.31 10.64
N ASP A 16 29.78 -29.17 9.94
CA ASP A 16 28.73 -28.39 9.24
C ASP A 16 27.49 -28.09 10.11
N GLY A 17 27.72 -27.89 11.41
CA GLY A 17 26.71 -27.59 12.40
C GLY A 17 26.24 -26.14 12.39
N PHE A 18 25.15 -25.89 13.13
CA PHE A 18 24.54 -24.58 13.26
C PHE A 18 24.86 -23.95 14.61
N TYR A 19 25.24 -22.68 14.58
CA TYR A 19 25.28 -21.82 15.75
C TYR A 19 23.87 -21.25 15.97
N THR A 20 23.30 -21.50 17.16
CA THR A 20 21.94 -21.08 17.50
C THR A 20 21.98 -20.05 18.62
N VAL A 21 21.32 -18.91 18.40
CA VAL A 21 21.13 -17.86 19.38
C VAL A 21 19.73 -17.99 19.96
N ARG A 22 19.65 -18.00 21.30
CA ARG A 22 18.41 -17.93 22.06
C ARG A 22 18.24 -16.53 22.62
N ALA A 23 17.18 -15.86 22.20
CA ALA A 23 16.79 -14.56 22.70
C ALA A 23 15.54 -14.69 23.57
N LEU A 24 15.63 -14.26 24.82
CA LEU A 24 14.51 -14.26 25.76
C LEU A 24 13.96 -12.84 25.84
N VAL A 25 12.74 -12.66 25.36
CA VAL A 25 12.06 -11.36 25.35
C VAL A 25 11.05 -11.33 26.48
N SER A 26 11.38 -10.58 27.53
CA SER A 26 10.45 -10.27 28.61
C SER A 26 9.67 -9.01 28.27
N SER A 27 8.35 -9.11 28.23
CA SER A 27 7.44 -7.96 28.10
C SER A 27 6.62 -7.84 29.38
N ALA A 28 6.07 -6.66 29.66
CA ALA A 28 5.33 -6.39 30.91
C ALA A 28 4.20 -7.40 31.17
N ASP A 29 3.54 -7.87 30.09
CA ASP A 29 2.39 -8.77 30.17
C ASP A 29 2.71 -10.26 29.94
N ASN A 30 3.89 -10.60 29.43
CA ASN A 30 4.23 -11.97 29.03
C ASN A 30 5.55 -12.44 29.63
N LYS A 31 5.52 -13.65 30.22
CA LYS A 31 6.56 -14.24 31.07
C LYS A 31 7.85 -14.70 30.35
N GLY A 32 8.19 -14.08 29.23
CA GLY A 32 9.37 -14.42 28.43
C GLY A 32 9.01 -15.26 27.22
N THR A 33 8.93 -14.62 26.04
CA THR A 33 8.87 -15.36 24.77
C THR A 33 10.30 -15.67 24.32
N GLU A 34 10.55 -16.93 23.97
CA GLU A 34 11.85 -17.37 23.48
C GLU A 34 11.86 -17.38 21.96
N PHE A 35 12.85 -16.71 21.37
CA PHE A 35 13.13 -16.74 19.95
C PHE A 35 14.45 -17.47 19.72
N LEU A 36 14.43 -18.42 18.79
CA LEU A 36 15.60 -19.17 18.37
C LEU A 36 15.92 -18.80 16.93
N SER A 37 17.17 -18.41 16.69
CA SER A 37 17.68 -18.14 15.34
C SER A 37 19.00 -18.85 15.16
N SER A 38 19.16 -19.52 14.02
CA SER A 38 20.32 -20.37 13.76
C SER A 38 21.00 -19.98 12.45
N VAL A 39 22.34 -20.00 12.43
CA VAL A 39 23.18 -19.79 11.24
C VAL A 39 24.27 -20.84 11.19
N LYS A 40 24.77 -21.18 10.00
CA LYS A 40 25.90 -22.10 9.86
C LYS A 40 27.12 -21.60 10.63
N ALA A 41 27.69 -22.47 11.48
CA ALA A 41 28.86 -22.12 12.30
C ALA A 41 30.07 -21.76 11.44
N LYS A 42 30.24 -22.42 10.28
CA LYS A 42 31.30 -22.11 9.32
C LYS A 42 31.21 -20.68 8.79
N THR A 43 30.02 -20.27 8.32
CA THR A 43 29.80 -18.90 7.80
C THR A 43 30.07 -17.84 8.86
N PHE A 44 29.75 -18.12 10.12
CA PHE A 44 30.03 -17.20 11.22
C PHE A 44 31.53 -17.05 11.52
N LEU A 45 32.31 -18.15 11.43
CA LEU A 45 33.76 -18.09 11.55
C LEU A 45 34.42 -17.39 10.36
N ASP A 46 33.96 -17.68 9.15
CA ASP A 46 34.49 -17.10 7.91
C ASP A 46 34.26 -15.57 7.82
N ASN A 47 33.26 -15.05 8.55
CA ASN A 47 32.96 -13.61 8.67
C ASN A 47 33.62 -12.97 9.90
N GLY A 48 34.68 -13.58 10.43
CA GLY A 48 35.47 -12.98 11.51
C GLY A 48 34.70 -12.80 12.83
N LEU A 49 33.71 -13.66 13.13
CA LEU A 49 32.82 -13.55 14.30
C LEU A 49 32.06 -12.22 14.38
N THR A 50 31.78 -11.62 13.22
CA THR A 50 30.92 -10.45 13.12
C THR A 50 29.50 -10.88 12.77
N ASP A 51 28.53 -10.36 13.50
CA ASP A 51 27.11 -10.67 13.33
C ASP A 51 26.23 -9.42 13.41
N ALA A 52 25.02 -9.55 12.90
CA ALA A 52 23.98 -8.56 13.07
C ALA A 52 22.68 -9.24 13.52
N ILE A 53 22.07 -8.69 14.55
CA ILE A 53 20.80 -9.16 15.10
C ILE A 53 19.75 -8.10 14.77
N ASN A 54 18.67 -8.49 14.08
CA ASN A 54 17.53 -7.60 13.84
C ASN A 54 16.34 -8.07 14.67
N ALA A 55 15.82 -7.19 15.52
CA ALA A 55 14.56 -7.41 16.21
C ALA A 55 13.46 -6.59 15.54
N TRP A 56 12.35 -7.25 15.20
CA TRP A 56 11.16 -6.62 14.66
C TRP A 56 10.15 -6.41 15.77
N MET A 57 9.67 -5.18 15.90
CA MET A 57 8.76 -4.75 16.94
C MET A 57 7.52 -4.07 16.34
N LEU A 58 6.35 -4.37 16.91
CA LEU A 58 5.12 -3.66 16.59
C LEU A 58 5.10 -2.27 17.22
N PRO A 59 4.26 -1.34 16.70
CA PRO A 59 3.99 -0.07 17.37
C PRO A 59 3.48 -0.21 18.82
N THR A 60 2.90 -1.36 19.18
CA THR A 60 2.46 -1.69 20.54
C THR A 60 3.61 -1.99 21.51
N GLY A 61 4.86 -2.10 21.02
CA GLY A 61 6.02 -2.50 21.82
C GLY A 61 6.24 -4.01 21.89
N ALA A 62 5.38 -4.83 21.27
CA ALA A 62 5.55 -6.27 21.21
C ALA A 62 6.61 -6.68 20.17
N VAL A 63 7.57 -7.52 20.56
CA VAL A 63 8.55 -8.12 19.62
C VAL A 63 7.91 -9.31 18.91
N ILE A 64 8.05 -9.36 17.58
CA ILE A 64 7.47 -10.43 16.75
C ILE A 64 8.49 -11.39 16.17
N ALA A 65 9.71 -10.92 15.91
CA ALA A 65 10.73 -11.73 15.28
C ALA A 65 12.11 -11.23 15.65
N ILE A 66 13.05 -12.16 15.80
CA ILE A 66 14.46 -11.90 16.00
C ILE A 66 15.23 -12.69 14.95
N ASN A 67 15.96 -11.97 14.10
CA ASN A 67 16.74 -12.55 13.02
C ASN A 67 18.23 -12.40 13.35
N PHE A 68 18.91 -13.53 13.49
CA PHE A 68 20.38 -13.59 13.53
C PHE A 68 20.90 -13.71 12.10
N GLN A 69 21.66 -12.72 11.65
CA GLN A 69 22.26 -12.70 10.32
C GLN A 69 23.78 -12.51 10.42
N VAL A 70 24.48 -13.22 9.55
CA VAL A 70 25.93 -13.09 9.38
C VAL A 70 26.15 -12.57 7.97
N THR A 71 26.89 -11.48 7.84
CA THR A 71 27.22 -10.94 6.51
C THR A 71 28.17 -11.90 5.81
N ASN A 72 27.95 -12.18 4.53
CA ASN A 72 28.92 -12.98 3.75
C ASN A 72 30.05 -12.06 3.25
N SER A 73 30.77 -11.46 4.19
CA SER A 73 31.98 -10.72 3.93
C SER A 73 33.11 -11.59 4.45
N SER A 74 33.94 -12.14 3.58
CA SER A 74 35.09 -12.93 4.02
C SER A 74 36.06 -12.01 4.75
N GLN A 75 35.93 -11.92 6.07
CA GLN A 75 36.74 -11.09 6.95
C GLN A 75 37.68 -11.99 7.74
N SER A 76 38.94 -11.58 7.85
CA SER A 76 39.92 -12.29 8.66
C SER A 76 39.48 -12.31 10.12
N LEU A 77 39.54 -13.48 10.75
CA LEU A 77 39.37 -13.61 12.20
C LEU A 77 40.34 -12.67 12.92
N GLN A 78 39.80 -11.67 13.62
CA GLN A 78 40.60 -10.79 14.46
C GLN A 78 40.93 -11.54 15.75
N GLN A 79 42.13 -12.10 15.81
CA GLN A 79 42.67 -12.75 16.99
C GLN A 79 43.39 -11.72 17.83
N ASP A 80 42.90 -11.47 19.05
CA ASP A 80 43.60 -10.69 20.06
C ASP A 80 44.38 -11.64 20.98
N LYS A 81 45.37 -11.11 21.70
CA LYS A 81 46.24 -11.89 22.60
C LYS A 81 45.47 -12.59 23.73
N ASP A 82 44.27 -12.10 24.04
CA ASP A 82 43.38 -12.63 25.09
C ASP A 82 42.20 -13.47 24.55
N GLY A 83 42.11 -13.69 23.24
CA GLY A 83 41.08 -14.54 22.63
C GLY A 83 40.46 -13.98 21.36
N TYR A 84 39.24 -14.45 21.07
CA TYR A 84 38.49 -14.02 19.90
C TYR A 84 37.46 -12.97 20.30
N ILE A 85 37.43 -11.86 19.57
CA ILE A 85 36.47 -10.78 19.78
C ILE A 85 35.25 -11.04 18.90
N ILE A 86 34.06 -11.04 19.51
CA ILE A 86 32.78 -11.13 18.79
C ILE A 86 32.26 -9.71 18.58
N ASN A 87 31.96 -9.37 17.33
CA ASN A 87 31.43 -8.06 16.96
C ASN A 87 29.96 -8.19 16.54
N SER A 88 29.07 -8.02 17.52
CA SER A 88 27.63 -8.11 17.30
C SER A 88 27.01 -6.71 17.17
N LYS A 89 26.29 -6.47 16.08
CA LYS A 89 25.49 -5.26 15.87
C LYS A 89 24.02 -5.55 16.09
N PHE A 90 23.38 -4.81 16.98
CA PHE A 90 21.95 -4.95 17.23
C PHE A 90 21.15 -3.85 16.54
N TYR A 91 20.15 -4.24 15.77
CA TYR A 91 19.24 -3.34 15.07
C TYR A 91 17.81 -3.59 15.53
N LEU A 92 17.17 -2.54 16.03
CA LEU A 92 15.75 -2.55 16.34
C LEU A 92 14.99 -1.95 15.14
N ARG A 93 14.04 -2.70 14.58
CA ARG A 93 13.20 -2.29 13.45
C ARG A 93 11.74 -2.29 13.86
N TYR A 94 11.03 -1.25 13.46
CA TYR A 94 9.58 -1.17 13.62
C TYR A 94 8.89 -1.65 12.34
N VAL A 95 7.72 -2.26 12.48
CA VAL A 95 6.87 -2.60 11.33
C VAL A 95 6.25 -1.31 10.80
N ASP A 96 6.61 -0.94 9.58
CA ASP A 96 6.01 0.20 8.90
C ASP A 96 4.55 -0.08 8.53
N GLN A 97 3.72 0.94 8.69
CA GLN A 97 2.33 0.89 8.24
C GLN A 97 2.29 0.90 6.71
N ALA A 98 1.34 0.14 6.14
CA ALA A 98 1.16 0.10 4.70
C ALA A 98 0.90 1.51 4.14
N PRO A 99 1.43 1.84 2.95
CA PRO A 99 1.13 3.12 2.32
C PRO A 99 -0.38 3.22 2.09
N VAL A 100 -0.96 4.34 2.52
CA VAL A 100 -2.37 4.64 2.27
C VAL A 100 -2.55 4.78 0.76
N PRO A 101 -3.56 4.13 0.15
CA PRO A 101 -3.78 4.24 -1.29
C PRO A 101 -4.07 5.69 -1.68
N ASP A 102 -3.50 6.14 -2.81
CA ASP A 102 -3.79 7.45 -3.40
C ASP A 102 -5.21 7.48 -3.97
N THR A 103 -6.18 7.63 -3.08
CA THR A 103 -7.58 7.89 -3.43
C THR A 103 -7.80 9.34 -3.86
N ALA A 104 -6.86 10.25 -3.58
CA ALA A 104 -6.96 11.65 -3.97
C ALA A 104 -6.99 11.80 -5.50
N SER A 105 -6.12 11.08 -6.22
CA SER A 105 -6.12 11.05 -7.68
C SER A 105 -7.43 10.50 -8.26
N TYR A 106 -8.05 9.50 -7.61
CA TYR A 106 -9.33 8.93 -8.06
C TYR A 106 -10.50 9.88 -7.77
N ILE A 107 -10.54 10.50 -6.58
CA ILE A 107 -11.53 11.51 -6.20
C ILE A 107 -11.45 12.71 -7.16
N GLN A 108 -10.26 13.21 -7.47
CA GLN A 108 -10.09 14.33 -8.40
C GLN A 108 -10.52 13.98 -9.83
N LYS A 109 -10.36 12.71 -10.26
CA LYS A 109 -10.89 12.24 -11.55
C LYS A 109 -12.42 12.22 -11.53
N LEU A 110 -13.02 11.71 -10.45
CA LEU A 110 -14.47 11.71 -10.27
C LEU A 110 -15.06 13.13 -10.23
N GLU A 111 -14.42 14.06 -9.51
CA GLU A 111 -14.83 15.46 -9.45
C GLU A 111 -14.73 16.14 -10.81
N ARG A 112 -13.63 15.91 -11.54
CA ARG A 112 -13.46 16.45 -12.90
C ARG A 112 -14.47 15.88 -13.89
N GLU A 113 -14.80 14.59 -13.78
CA GLU A 113 -15.84 13.98 -14.62
C GLU A 113 -17.23 14.50 -14.24
N ARG A 114 -17.49 14.67 -12.94
CA ARG A 114 -18.73 15.28 -12.44
C ARG A 114 -18.89 16.71 -12.94
N GLU A 115 -17.85 17.53 -12.88
CA GLU A 115 -17.84 18.89 -13.42
C GLU A 115 -18.04 18.90 -14.94
N ALA A 116 -17.46 17.95 -15.67
CA ALA A 116 -17.65 17.82 -17.11
C ALA A 116 -19.08 17.39 -17.48
N ARG A 117 -19.72 16.53 -16.67
CA ARG A 117 -21.12 16.14 -16.83
C ARG A 117 -22.06 17.31 -16.50
N GLU A 118 -21.82 18.03 -15.42
CA GLU A 118 -22.60 19.20 -15.00
C GLU A 118 -22.46 20.37 -15.98
N ARG A 119 -21.28 20.57 -16.60
CA ARG A 119 -21.09 21.57 -17.66
C ARG A 119 -21.55 21.10 -19.05
N GLY A 120 -21.60 19.80 -19.30
CA GLY A 120 -22.03 19.19 -20.57
C GLY A 120 -23.55 19.07 -20.72
N GLU A 121 -24.32 19.15 -19.64
CA GLU A 121 -25.79 19.11 -19.64
C GLU A 121 -26.44 20.44 -20.07
N VAL A 122 -25.65 21.45 -20.42
CA VAL A 122 -26.12 22.68 -21.08
C VAL A 122 -26.17 22.49 -22.60
N LYS A 123 -26.54 21.29 -23.07
CA LYS A 123 -26.87 21.06 -24.49
C LYS A 123 -28.25 21.66 -24.77
N ASP A 124 -28.31 22.98 -24.76
CA ASP A 124 -29.35 23.82 -25.35
C ASP A 124 -30.79 23.39 -25.00
N ASN A 125 -31.16 23.48 -23.71
CA ASN A 125 -32.54 23.36 -23.23
C ASN A 125 -33.44 24.54 -23.64
N ARG A 126 -33.14 25.21 -24.76
CA ARG A 126 -34.06 26.16 -25.38
C ARG A 126 -35.14 25.32 -26.04
N SER A 127 -36.30 25.22 -25.37
CA SER A 127 -37.49 24.51 -25.85
C SER A 127 -37.65 24.69 -27.36
N PHE A 128 -37.91 23.62 -28.11
CA PHE A 128 -38.05 23.64 -29.56
C PHE A 128 -39.01 24.76 -30.03
N LEU A 129 -40.05 25.07 -29.26
CA LEU A 129 -40.94 26.20 -29.50
C LEU A 129 -40.21 27.55 -29.54
N ALA A 130 -39.26 27.80 -28.64
CA ALA A 130 -38.47 29.04 -28.61
C ALA A 130 -37.52 29.18 -29.81
N LYS A 131 -37.17 28.08 -30.47
CA LYS A 131 -36.34 28.10 -31.70
C LYS A 131 -37.17 28.27 -32.97
N TYR A 132 -38.40 27.75 -32.97
CA TYR A 132 -39.24 27.68 -34.17
C TYR A 132 -40.50 28.55 -34.13
N TRP A 133 -40.75 29.35 -33.08
CA TRP A 133 -41.94 30.21 -32.97
C TRP A 133 -42.14 31.13 -34.17
N MET A 134 -41.05 31.68 -34.72
CA MET A 134 -41.08 32.55 -35.89
C MET A 134 -41.62 31.85 -37.14
N TYR A 135 -41.52 30.52 -37.24
CA TYR A 135 -42.06 29.73 -38.35
C TYR A 135 -43.44 29.18 -38.05
N ILE A 136 -43.73 28.86 -36.78
CA ILE A 136 -45.03 28.37 -36.34
C ILE A 136 -46.12 29.46 -36.52
N VAL A 137 -45.82 30.72 -36.17
CA VAL A 137 -46.78 31.82 -36.25
C VAL A 137 -47.28 32.10 -37.68
N PRO A 138 -46.41 32.26 -38.71
CA PRO A 138 -46.85 32.47 -40.08
C PRO A 138 -47.67 31.31 -40.64
N ILE A 139 -47.29 30.05 -40.34
CA ILE A 139 -48.02 28.86 -40.80
C ILE A 139 -49.41 28.82 -40.16
N ALA A 140 -49.53 29.08 -38.86
CA ALA A 140 -50.81 29.11 -38.17
C ALA A 140 -51.75 30.19 -38.73
N ILE A 141 -51.21 31.38 -39.06
CA ILE A 141 -51.98 32.45 -39.72
C ILE A 141 -52.44 32.00 -41.11
N PHE A 142 -51.56 31.38 -41.91
CA PHE A 142 -51.91 30.87 -43.23
C PHE A 142 -53.02 29.81 -43.16
N VAL A 143 -52.96 28.91 -42.18
CA VAL A 143 -53.98 27.88 -41.95
C VAL A 143 -55.29 28.51 -41.48
N MET A 144 -55.26 29.52 -40.61
CA MET A 144 -56.47 30.23 -40.17
C MET A 144 -57.14 30.97 -41.34
N ILE A 145 -56.37 31.66 -42.17
CA ILE A 145 -56.91 32.35 -43.34
C ILE A 145 -57.46 31.33 -44.33
N SER A 146 -56.74 30.24 -44.61
CA SER A 146 -57.19 29.19 -45.54
C SER A 146 -58.40 28.41 -45.02
N GLY A 147 -58.53 28.25 -43.70
CA GLY A 147 -59.70 27.65 -43.06
C GLY A 147 -60.89 28.62 -42.97
N ALA A 148 -60.63 29.92 -42.83
CA ALA A 148 -61.66 30.96 -42.81
C ALA A 148 -62.16 31.34 -44.22
N THR A 149 -61.35 31.15 -45.26
CA THR A 149 -61.73 31.36 -46.67
C THR A 149 -62.33 30.12 -47.34
N ASN A 150 -62.62 29.06 -46.56
CA ASN A 150 -63.50 27.98 -46.99
C ASN A 150 -64.89 28.16 -46.34
N PRO A 151 -65.81 28.96 -46.94
CA PRO A 151 -67.14 29.22 -46.39
C PRO A 151 -68.14 28.06 -46.55
N GLU A 152 -67.69 26.80 -46.57
CA GLU A 152 -68.57 25.62 -46.44
C GLU A 152 -67.91 24.56 -45.55
N GLN A 153 -68.04 24.74 -44.24
CA GLN A 153 -68.19 23.66 -43.24
C GLN A 153 -68.49 24.18 -41.82
N ALA A 154 -68.81 25.46 -41.66
CA ALA A 154 -69.52 25.97 -40.49
C ALA A 154 -71.03 26.09 -40.80
N GLY A 155 -71.76 24.97 -40.67
CA GLY A 155 -73.21 24.98 -40.57
C GLY A 155 -73.98 24.07 -41.54
N GLN A 156 -73.98 22.76 -41.28
CA GLN A 156 -75.20 21.95 -41.49
C GLN A 156 -75.53 21.21 -40.20
N ALA A 157 -76.62 21.66 -39.59
CA ALA A 157 -77.26 21.06 -38.44
C ALA A 157 -77.78 19.65 -38.77
N SER A 158 -77.68 18.72 -37.82
CA SER A 158 -78.79 17.91 -37.28
C SER A 158 -78.30 16.56 -36.73
N ARG A 159 -78.77 16.27 -35.51
CA ARG A 159 -78.61 15.06 -34.67
C ARG A 159 -77.34 14.93 -33.84
#